data_AF-A0A5P1E7C0-F1
#
_entry.id   AF-A0A5P1E7C0-F1
#
_cell.length_a   1.000
_cell.length_b   1.000
_cell.length_c   1.000
_cell.angle_alpha   90.00
_cell.angle_beta   90.00
_cell.angle_gamma   90.00
#
_symmetry.space_group_name_H-M   'P 1'
#
loop_
_entity.id
_entity.type
_entity.pdbx_description
1 polymer ?
#
loop_
_entity_poly.entity_id
_entity_poly.type
_entity_poly.pdbx_seq_one_letter_code
_entity_poly.pdbx_strand_id
1 'polypeptide(L)'
;MTTAYIRDRDGNPIADEAQPDLGPADLFAIGSGHVNPQAANDPGLIYDIEPNDYARYLCSLYNNYNDTSIVHQMVNCSSVDEIKAEHLNYPSISVKPNPLGNLHATCRSNETVIESECMSGSLAQILPKAVQ
;
A
#
# COMPACT_ATOMS: atom_id res chain seq x y z
N MET A 1 8.50 3.57 1.12
CA MET A 1 8.07 2.79 -0.08
C MET A 1 9.28 2.11 -0.70
N THR A 2 9.12 1.28 -1.74
CA THR A 2 9.97 0.12 -2.16
C THR A 2 11.48 0.12 -1.88
N THR A 3 12.14 1.29 -1.83
CA THR A 3 13.58 1.46 -1.52
C THR A 3 13.91 1.76 -0.05
N ALA A 4 12.91 1.89 0.80
CA ALA A 4 13.04 2.16 2.23
C ALA A 4 13.65 0.96 2.98
N TYR A 5 14.26 1.24 4.14
CA TYR A 5 14.86 0.21 4.98
C TYR A 5 14.20 0.15 6.37
N ILE A 6 14.19 -1.04 6.95
CA ILE A 6 13.50 -1.33 8.23
C ILE A 6 14.47 -1.44 9.42
N ARG A 7 15.73 -1.06 9.23
CA ARG A 7 16.78 -1.15 10.25
C ARG A 7 17.33 0.22 10.63
N ASP A 8 17.73 0.37 11.89
CA ASP A 8 18.41 1.57 12.37
C ASP A 8 19.89 1.58 11.94
N ARG A 9 20.62 2.60 12.41
CA ARG A 9 22.05 2.78 12.14
C ARG A 9 22.92 1.65 12.69
N ASP A 10 22.49 1.01 13.76
CA ASP A 10 23.21 -0.09 14.43
C ASP A 10 22.84 -1.45 13.82
N GLY A 11 21.92 -1.47 12.84
CA GLY A 11 21.46 -2.65 12.15
C GLY A 11 20.32 -3.38 12.88
N ASN A 12 19.81 -2.84 13.98
CA ASN A 12 18.65 -3.40 14.68
C ASN A 12 17.36 -3.03 13.95
N PRO A 13 16.26 -3.80 14.11
CA PRO A 13 14.94 -3.34 13.69
C PRO A 13 14.62 -1.96 14.30
N ILE A 14 14.01 -1.08 13.51
CA ILE A 14 13.58 0.23 14.02
C ILE A 14 12.64 0.03 15.21
N ALA A 15 12.86 0.77 16.30
CA ALA A 15 12.03 0.71 17.51
C ALA A 15 10.88 1.73 17.46
N ASP A 16 9.78 1.43 18.15
CA ASP A 16 8.72 2.39 18.43
C ASP A 16 8.97 3.08 19.77
N GLU A 17 9.32 4.36 19.74
CA GLU A 17 9.58 5.18 20.94
C GLU A 17 8.33 5.37 21.81
N ALA A 18 7.13 5.28 21.24
CA ALA A 18 5.89 5.35 22.02
C ALA A 18 5.62 4.06 22.80
N GLN A 19 6.23 2.95 22.37
CA GLN A 19 6.00 1.61 22.91
C GLN A 19 7.33 0.83 23.05
N PRO A 20 8.28 1.34 23.85
CA PRO A 20 9.63 0.77 23.93
C PRO A 20 9.65 -0.68 24.45
N ASP A 21 8.63 -1.08 25.21
CA ASP A 21 8.48 -2.43 25.77
C ASP A 21 7.82 -3.44 24.80
N LEU A 22 7.24 -3.00 23.69
CA LEU A 22 6.48 -3.85 22.76
C LEU A 22 7.32 -4.38 21.60
N GLY A 23 8.61 -4.06 21.57
CA GLY A 23 9.57 -4.57 20.60
C GLY A 23 9.74 -3.65 19.39
N PRO A 24 10.17 -4.20 18.24
CA PRO A 24 10.32 -3.42 17.01
C PRO A 24 9.04 -2.72 16.59
N ALA A 25 9.20 -1.56 15.95
CA ALA A 25 8.10 -0.84 15.35
C ALA A 25 7.39 -1.71 14.31
N ASP A 26 6.07 -1.78 14.42
CA ASP A 26 5.25 -2.52 13.48
C ASP A 26 5.05 -1.75 12.16
N LEU A 27 4.40 -2.41 11.21
CA LEU A 27 4.11 -1.83 9.90
C LEU A 27 3.20 -0.59 9.98
N PHE A 28 2.42 -0.41 11.04
CA PHE A 28 1.58 0.79 11.22
C PHE A 28 2.38 1.97 11.77
N ALA A 29 3.44 1.69 12.53
CA ALA A 29 4.35 2.70 13.04
C ALA A 29 5.31 3.21 11.96
N ILE A 30 5.90 2.32 11.14
CA ILE A 30 6.95 2.69 10.18
C ILE A 30 6.56 2.55 8.70
N GLY A 31 5.40 1.97 8.38
CA GLY A 31 5.00 1.71 6.99
C GLY A 31 6.02 0.82 6.27
N SER A 32 6.59 1.32 5.17
CA SER A 32 7.67 0.62 4.46
C SER A 32 9.05 0.75 5.11
N GLY A 33 9.18 1.54 6.19
CA GLY A 33 10.46 1.83 6.85
C GLY A 33 10.99 3.23 6.60
N HIS A 34 12.23 3.47 7.03
CA HIS A 34 12.92 4.74 6.93
C HIS A 34 13.39 5.02 5.50
N VAL A 35 13.32 6.29 5.10
CA VAL A 35 13.66 6.75 3.75
C VAL A 35 15.13 6.46 3.40
N ASN A 36 15.36 5.98 2.17
CA ASN A 36 16.68 5.87 1.56
C ASN A 36 16.77 6.79 0.33
N PRO A 37 17.29 8.02 0.48
CA PRO A 37 17.33 8.97 -0.63
C PRO A 37 18.18 8.50 -1.82
N GLN A 38 19.27 7.78 -1.56
CA GLN A 38 20.16 7.30 -2.61
C GLN A 38 19.48 6.22 -3.46
N ALA A 39 18.84 5.24 -2.82
CA ALA A 39 18.11 4.21 -3.55
C ALA A 39 16.82 4.75 -4.20
N ALA A 40 16.16 5.74 -3.60
CA ALA A 40 14.97 6.37 -4.18
C ALA A 40 15.25 7.13 -5.49
N ASN A 41 16.50 7.50 -5.77
CA ASN A 41 16.88 8.16 -7.02
C ASN A 41 16.80 7.22 -8.24
N ASP A 42 16.98 5.91 -8.03
CA ASP A 42 16.84 4.88 -9.06
C ASP A 42 16.20 3.61 -8.43
N PRO A 43 14.86 3.60 -8.29
CA PRO A 43 14.15 2.55 -7.56
C PRO A 43 13.97 1.25 -8.37
N GLY A 44 14.35 1.22 -9.65
CA GLY A 44 14.13 0.12 -10.59
C GLY A 44 12.67 -0.03 -11.04
N LEU A 45 11.73 -0.22 -10.09
CA LEU A 45 10.29 -0.37 -10.34
C LEU A 45 9.49 0.72 -9.60
N ILE A 46 8.46 1.27 -10.25
CA ILE A 46 7.63 2.34 -9.72
C ILE A 46 6.15 2.01 -9.90
N TYR A 47 5.43 1.94 -8.79
CA TYR A 47 3.97 1.82 -8.80
C TYR A 47 3.33 3.13 -9.26
N ASP A 48 3.17 3.29 -10.58
CA ASP A 48 2.60 4.49 -11.17
C ASP A 48 1.07 4.53 -11.04
N ILE A 49 0.51 5.74 -10.88
CA ILE A 49 -0.93 5.94 -10.69
C ILE A 49 -1.36 7.31 -11.22
N GLU A 50 -2.45 7.34 -11.98
CA GLU A 50 -2.98 8.59 -12.52
C GLU A 50 -4.03 9.21 -11.57
N PRO A 51 -4.21 10.54 -11.56
CA PRO A 51 -5.29 11.18 -10.80
C PRO A 51 -6.70 10.61 -11.09
N ASN A 52 -6.91 10.13 -12.32
CA ASN A 52 -8.17 9.49 -12.71
C ASN A 52 -8.38 8.13 -12.03
N ASP A 53 -7.33 7.39 -11.70
CA ASP A 53 -7.46 6.13 -10.96
C ASP A 53 -7.95 6.39 -9.53
N TYR A 54 -7.58 7.52 -8.92
CA TYR A 54 -8.17 7.94 -7.64
C TYR A 54 -9.65 8.31 -7.77
N ALA A 55 -10.06 8.96 -8.86
CA ALA A 55 -11.48 9.23 -9.12
C ALA A 55 -12.28 7.93 -9.25
N ARG A 56 -11.75 6.96 -10.00
CA ARG A 56 -12.31 5.61 -10.15
C ARG A 56 -12.34 4.83 -8.83
N TYR A 57 -11.31 4.98 -8.00
CA TYR A 57 -11.27 4.40 -6.66
C TYR A 57 -12.34 4.98 -5.73
N LEU A 58 -12.50 6.30 -5.72
CA LEU A 58 -13.54 6.96 -4.94
C LEU A 58 -14.94 6.50 -5.33
N CYS A 59 -15.16 6.20 -6.61
CA CYS A 59 -16.42 5.63 -7.09
C CYS A 59 -16.73 4.22 -6.56
N SER A 60 -15.71 3.46 -6.13
CA SER A 60 -15.94 2.19 -5.42
C SER A 60 -16.44 2.37 -3.98
N LEU A 61 -16.25 3.56 -3.40
CA LEU A 61 -16.63 3.91 -2.04
C LEU A 61 -17.93 4.73 -1.98
N TYR A 62 -18.21 5.50 -3.04
CA TYR A 62 -19.29 6.48 -3.09
C TYR A 62 -20.05 6.42 -4.43
N ASN A 63 -21.35 6.73 -4.40
CA ASN A 63 -22.18 6.75 -5.61
C ASN A 63 -21.82 7.88 -6.60
N ASN A 64 -21.47 9.05 -6.09
CA ASN A 64 -20.94 10.20 -6.83
C ASN A 64 -20.03 10.95 -5.86
N TYR A 65 -18.95 11.53 -6.37
CA TYR A 65 -17.97 12.22 -5.52
C TYR A 65 -17.94 13.70 -5.86
N ASN A 66 -18.56 14.52 -5.01
CA ASN A 66 -18.73 15.97 -5.25
C ASN A 66 -17.69 16.83 -4.50
N ASP A 67 -16.85 16.21 -3.68
CA ASP A 67 -15.78 16.91 -2.97
C ASP A 67 -14.58 17.08 -3.91
N THR A 68 -14.12 18.32 -4.08
CA THR A 68 -13.03 18.63 -5.01
C THR A 68 -11.66 18.64 -4.31
N SER A 69 -11.61 18.41 -2.99
CA SER A 69 -10.37 18.45 -2.23
C SER A 69 -9.39 17.32 -2.57
N ILE A 70 -9.88 16.17 -3.04
CA ILE A 70 -9.04 15.00 -3.34
C ILE A 70 -8.63 14.95 -4.82
N VAL A 71 -9.60 15.03 -5.73
CA VAL A 71 -9.38 14.84 -7.18
C VAL A 71 -9.54 16.13 -8.00
N HIS A 72 -9.72 17.28 -7.35
CA HIS A 72 -9.86 18.59 -7.98
C HIS A 72 -11.01 18.73 -8.99
N GLN A 73 -11.94 17.78 -9.00
CA GLN A 73 -13.11 17.78 -9.87
C GLN A 73 -14.28 17.03 -9.23
N MET A 74 -15.50 17.34 -9.66
CA MET A 74 -16.65 16.49 -9.33
C MET A 74 -16.62 15.24 -10.23
N VAL A 75 -16.90 14.08 -9.65
CA VAL A 75 -16.87 12.80 -10.34
C VAL A 75 -18.28 12.22 -10.37
N ASN A 76 -18.79 12.04 -11.59
CA ASN A 76 -20.01 11.27 -11.82
C ASN A 76 -19.62 9.79 -12.01
N CYS A 77 -19.87 8.96 -11.01
CA CYS A 77 -19.45 7.56 -11.05
C CYS A 77 -20.28 6.70 -12.01
N SER A 78 -21.39 7.23 -12.53
CA SER A 78 -22.11 6.57 -13.63
C SER A 78 -21.35 6.67 -14.96
N SER A 79 -20.33 7.52 -15.04
CA SER A 79 -19.59 7.83 -16.27
C SER A 79 -18.16 7.29 -16.30
N VAL A 80 -17.71 6.63 -15.23
CA VAL A 80 -16.36 6.08 -15.09
C VAL A 80 -16.40 4.70 -14.44
N ASP A 81 -15.51 3.81 -14.87
CA ASP A 81 -15.41 2.47 -14.29
C ASP A 81 -14.75 2.52 -12.90
N GLU A 82 -15.33 1.85 -11.92
CA GLU A 82 -14.77 1.78 -10.57
C GLU A 82 -13.49 0.92 -10.48
N ILE A 83 -12.58 1.29 -9.58
CA ILE A 83 -11.44 0.47 -9.16
C ILE A 83 -11.62 0.14 -7.67
N LYS A 84 -11.61 -1.14 -7.31
CA LYS A 84 -11.61 -1.55 -5.90
C LYS A 84 -10.27 -1.24 -5.24
N ALA A 85 -10.27 -1.02 -3.93
CA ALA A 85 -9.06 -0.73 -3.14
C ALA A 85 -7.88 -1.70 -3.43
N GLU A 86 -8.20 -2.99 -3.56
CA GLU A 86 -7.26 -4.09 -3.79
C GLU A 86 -6.68 -4.15 -5.22
N HIS A 87 -7.20 -3.34 -6.15
CA HIS A 87 -6.69 -3.19 -7.52
C HIS A 87 -6.04 -1.82 -7.76
N LEU A 88 -6.00 -0.94 -6.74
CA LEU A 88 -5.27 0.31 -6.84
C LEU A 88 -3.78 -0.02 -6.91
N ASN A 89 -3.04 0.60 -7.85
CA ASN A 89 -1.61 0.36 -8.02
C ASN A 89 -0.81 1.06 -6.90
N TYR A 90 -0.98 0.59 -5.67
CA TYR A 90 -0.37 1.17 -4.48
C TYR A 90 0.78 0.27 -4.00
N PRO A 91 1.94 0.82 -3.62
CA PRO A 91 3.15 0.06 -3.26
C PRO A 91 3.08 -0.55 -1.85
N SER A 92 1.89 -0.92 -1.42
CA SER A 92 1.60 -1.52 -0.13
C SER A 92 0.28 -2.30 -0.20
N ILE A 93 0.22 -3.43 0.49
CA ILE A 93 -0.96 -4.30 0.57
C ILE A 93 -1.47 -4.28 2.01
N SER A 94 -2.79 -4.32 2.20
CA SER A 94 -3.41 -4.48 3.51
C SER A 94 -4.60 -5.42 3.37
N VAL A 95 -4.59 -6.51 4.13
CA VAL A 95 -5.65 -7.51 4.13
C VAL A 95 -6.32 -7.52 5.49
N LYS A 96 -7.65 -7.36 5.52
CA LYS A 96 -8.44 -7.51 6.73
C LYS A 96 -8.83 -8.98 6.91
N PRO A 97 -8.41 -9.65 8.00
CA PRO A 97 -8.84 -11.01 8.28
C PRO A 97 -10.34 -11.13 8.48
N ASN A 98 -10.92 -12.18 7.90
CA ASN A 98 -12.24 -12.63 8.33
C ASN A 98 -12.05 -13.42 9.64
N PRO A 99 -12.68 -13.01 10.76
CA PRO A 99 -12.53 -13.71 12.04
C PRO A 99 -12.98 -15.18 12.03
N LEU A 100 -13.77 -15.58 11.02
CA LEU A 100 -14.42 -16.89 10.92
C LEU A 100 -13.96 -17.72 9.71
N GLY A 101 -13.00 -17.23 8.92
CA GLY A 101 -12.65 -17.83 7.63
C GLY A 101 -11.16 -17.82 7.34
N ASN A 102 -10.76 -18.65 6.38
CA ASN A 102 -9.40 -18.64 5.86
C ASN A 102 -9.16 -17.34 5.08
N LEU A 103 -8.01 -16.71 5.33
CA LEU A 103 -7.54 -15.53 4.61
C LEU A 103 -7.13 -15.94 3.18
N HIS A 104 -7.83 -15.42 2.18
CA HIS A 104 -7.43 -15.51 0.78
C HIS A 104 -7.65 -14.14 0.15
N ALA A 105 -6.56 -13.49 -0.27
CA ALA A 105 -6.58 -12.19 -0.92
C ALA A 105 -5.82 -12.28 -2.24
N THR A 106 -6.40 -11.73 -3.30
CA THR A 106 -5.79 -11.64 -4.63
C THR A 106 -5.56 -10.17 -4.93
N CYS A 107 -4.29 -9.77 -5.01
CA CYS A 107 -3.90 -8.41 -5.38
C CYS A 107 -3.53 -8.36 -6.86
N ARG A 108 -3.88 -7.27 -7.55
CA ARG A 108 -3.55 -7.06 -8.97
C ARG A 108 -2.84 -5.72 -9.14
N SER A 109 -1.63 -5.74 -9.70
CA SER A 109 -0.89 -4.56 -10.16
C SER A 109 -0.80 -4.54 -11.70
N ASN A 110 -0.72 -3.35 -12.28
CA ASN A 110 -0.54 -3.17 -13.73
C ASN A 110 0.89 -3.55 -14.17
N GLU A 111 1.86 -3.38 -13.29
CA GLU A 111 3.22 -3.88 -13.47
C GLU A 111 3.25 -5.36 -13.05
N THR A 112 3.70 -6.21 -13.98
CA THR A 112 3.96 -7.65 -13.91
C THR A 112 3.45 -8.35 -12.64
N VAL A 113 2.41 -9.18 -12.80
CA VAL A 113 1.83 -10.11 -11.80
C VAL A 113 2.85 -10.53 -10.74
N ILE A 114 2.84 -9.86 -9.59
CA ILE A 114 3.43 -10.41 -8.39
C ILE A 114 2.34 -11.30 -7.80
N GLU A 115 2.40 -12.61 -8.08
CA GLU A 115 1.70 -13.60 -7.27
C GLU A 115 2.29 -13.53 -5.87
N SER A 116 1.73 -12.66 -5.04
CA SER A 116 2.12 -12.54 -3.66
C SER A 116 1.12 -13.34 -2.84
N GLU A 117 1.52 -14.54 -2.40
CA GLU A 117 0.74 -15.33 -1.43
C GLU A 117 0.56 -14.49 -0.16
N CYS A 118 -0.65 -13.97 0.06
CA CYS A 118 -1.03 -13.30 1.29
C CYS A 118 -1.10 -14.35 2.41
N MET A 119 0.03 -14.61 3.08
CA MET A 119 0.06 -15.56 4.19
C MET A 119 -0.71 -15.05 5.40
N SER A 120 -1.48 -15.99 5.98
CA SER A 120 -2.38 -15.85 7.12
C SER A 120 -1.69 -15.25 8.35
N GLY A 121 -2.20 -14.10 8.81
CA GLY A 121 -1.76 -13.36 9.98
C GLY A 121 -2.47 -12.00 10.00
N SER A 122 -2.74 -11.44 11.19
CA SER A 122 -3.78 -10.42 11.38
C SER A 122 -3.69 -9.14 10.57
N LEU A 123 -2.61 -8.90 9.82
CA LEU A 123 -2.49 -7.99 8.68
C LEU A 123 -1.16 -8.35 7.98
N ALA A 124 -1.16 -8.64 6.68
CA ALA A 124 0.06 -8.87 5.91
C ALA A 124 0.21 -7.75 4.88
N GLN A 125 1.28 -6.97 5.00
CA GLN A 125 1.73 -6.04 3.95
C GLN A 125 2.95 -6.66 3.28
N ILE A 126 2.78 -7.07 2.03
CA ILE A 126 3.89 -7.58 1.22
C ILE A 126 4.56 -6.35 0.60
N LEU A 127 5.79 -6.08 1.02
CA LEU A 127 6.62 -5.07 0.38
C LEU A 127 7.11 -5.65 -0.96
N PRO A 128 6.84 -5.00 -2.10
CA PRO A 128 7.46 -5.38 -3.36
C PRO A 128 8.97 -5.26 -3.20
N LYS A 129 9.70 -6.34 -3.40
CA LYS A 129 11.16 -6.25 -3.58
C LYS A 129 11.39 -5.57 -4.92
N ALA A 130 12.00 -4.39 -4.92
CA ALA A 130 12.68 -3.90 -6.11
C ALA A 130 13.74 -4.96 -6.50
N VAL A 131 13.63 -5.49 -7.72
CA VAL A 131 14.63 -6.39 -8.28
C VAL A 131 15.90 -5.57 -8.47
N GLN A 132 16.99 -6.10 -7.93
CA GLN A 132 18.32 -5.53 -7.98
C GLN A 132 18.99 -5.77 -9.33
#